data_AF-A0A1H1DBJ1-F1
#
_entry.id   AF-A0A1H1DBJ1-F1
#
_cell.length_a   1.000
_cell.length_b   1.000
_cell.length_c   1.000
_cell.angle_alpha   90.00
_cell.angle_beta   90.00
_cell.angle_gamma   90.00
#
_symmetry.space_group_name_H-M   'P 1'
#
loop_
_entity.id
_entity.type
_entity.pdbx_description
1 polymer ?
#
loop_
_entity_poly.entity_id
_entity_poly.type
_entity_poly.pdbx_seq_one_letter_code
_entity_poly.pdbx_strand_id
1 'polypeptide(L)'
;MIAVVVSRADSASAHIGDRLLELADWDERTDDSRPDGEGGGTYYRRGEFELREFDGLHIELGRVADAFSDDPEFVAFVSRHSGETGPLLTAHFTGNFGPAEYGGEPGELARACPNAQKRVVESLAEHAPEEYDVGIECTHHGPTDAGAPSMFVELGSGESEWEDPAGARAVAAAVLDLSDADVDRERQVVGFGGGHYAPRFTRIVRETDWAVGHVGADWQLEAMGHPEENRDVIRRAFEASDAEYAVVDRDHPELEAVLDELGYRVVGESWVREATGASLDLLDRLESDLSPVEDGLRLGGREATEYEVVSLPDELLSEAGGVDADSALAAVHDRSVAYETIDGGTKARGRAALPDEDAYDELVAALADVLREKYDSVRRTDRAVVARREAFDPAEAAKLGVPEGPAFGKLSAGRPVEIAGRTVEPDDVRSEQRTVFKI
;
A
#
# COMPACT_ATOMS: atom_id res chain seq x y z
N MET A 1 22.87 10.54 -14.20
CA MET A 1 23.06 9.73 -15.43
C MET A 1 22.55 8.33 -15.14
N ILE A 2 21.71 7.78 -16.00
CA ILE A 2 21.11 6.45 -15.87
C ILE A 2 21.87 5.47 -16.76
N ALA A 3 22.48 4.48 -16.13
CA ALA A 3 23.23 3.43 -16.81
C ALA A 3 22.31 2.27 -17.19
N VAL A 4 22.23 1.92 -18.47
CA VAL A 4 21.48 0.75 -18.95
C VAL A 4 22.46 -0.34 -19.38
N VAL A 5 22.31 -1.52 -18.76
CA VAL A 5 23.19 -2.68 -19.00
C VAL A 5 22.44 -3.74 -19.78
N VAL A 6 22.93 -4.03 -20.98
CA VAL A 6 22.47 -5.12 -21.84
C VAL A 6 23.50 -6.25 -21.82
N SER A 7 23.06 -7.50 -21.64
CA SER A 7 23.92 -8.68 -21.78
C SER A 7 23.67 -9.38 -23.09
N ARG A 8 24.74 -9.68 -23.82
CA ARG A 8 24.71 -10.50 -25.05
C ARG A 8 24.54 -11.99 -24.75
N ALA A 9 24.75 -12.42 -23.51
CA ALA A 9 24.50 -13.79 -23.07
C ALA A 9 23.03 -14.04 -22.69
N ASP A 10 22.20 -13.00 -22.65
CA ASP A 10 20.78 -13.05 -22.33
C ASP A 10 19.95 -12.59 -23.54
N SER A 11 19.19 -13.51 -24.13
CA SER A 11 18.38 -13.23 -25.31
C SER A 11 17.27 -12.21 -25.06
N ALA A 12 16.66 -12.21 -23.87
CA ALA A 12 15.64 -11.21 -23.54
C ALA A 12 16.29 -9.84 -23.37
N SER A 13 17.45 -9.77 -22.71
CA SER A 13 18.22 -8.55 -22.55
C SER A 13 18.60 -7.92 -23.89
N ALA A 14 19.17 -8.71 -24.80
CA ALA A 14 19.50 -8.26 -26.15
C ALA A 14 18.26 -7.75 -26.89
N HIS A 15 17.13 -8.47 -26.77
CA HIS A 15 15.87 -8.07 -27.39
C HIS A 15 15.32 -6.76 -26.80
N ILE A 16 15.39 -6.55 -25.48
CA ILE A 16 15.02 -5.28 -24.84
C ILE A 16 15.96 -4.16 -25.31
N GLY A 17 17.27 -4.45 -25.42
CA GLY A 17 18.28 -3.54 -25.99
C GLY A 17 17.92 -3.06 -27.38
N ASP A 18 17.53 -3.97 -28.29
CA ASP A 18 17.04 -3.62 -29.62
C ASP A 18 15.84 -2.68 -29.55
N ARG A 19 14.86 -2.94 -28.67
CA ARG A 19 13.67 -2.09 -28.51
C ARG A 19 14.02 -0.71 -27.92
N LEU A 20 14.97 -0.62 -27.00
CA LEU A 20 15.47 0.66 -26.47
C LEU A 20 16.05 1.54 -27.59
N LEU A 21 16.86 0.95 -28.47
CA LEU A 21 17.47 1.66 -29.59
C LEU A 21 16.45 2.03 -30.69
N GLU A 22 15.37 1.27 -30.84
CA GLU A 22 14.28 1.58 -31.79
C GLU A 22 13.31 2.66 -31.27
N LEU A 23 13.09 2.75 -29.96
CA LEU A 23 12.07 3.62 -29.37
C LEU A 23 12.46 5.10 -29.31
N ALA A 24 13.75 5.41 -29.42
CA ALA A 24 14.26 6.78 -29.30
C ALA A 24 15.47 7.04 -30.19
N ASP A 25 15.78 8.32 -30.41
CA ASP A 25 17.01 8.72 -31.08
C ASP A 25 18.18 8.68 -30.09
N TRP A 26 19.22 7.91 -30.43
CA TRP A 26 20.45 7.75 -29.66
C TRP A 26 21.67 8.24 -30.43
N ASP A 27 22.60 8.87 -29.71
CA ASP A 27 23.93 9.20 -30.23
C ASP A 27 24.85 7.98 -30.08
N GLU A 28 25.23 7.37 -31.19
CA GLU A 28 26.26 6.32 -31.24
C GLU A 28 27.65 6.90 -30.91
N ARG A 29 28.39 6.20 -30.05
CA ARG A 29 29.73 6.56 -29.59
C ARG A 29 30.62 5.32 -29.56
N THR A 30 31.92 5.53 -29.43
CA THR A 30 32.91 4.45 -29.33
C THR A 30 33.86 4.69 -28.16
N ASP A 31 34.14 3.64 -27.39
CA ASP A 31 35.09 3.59 -26.28
C ASP A 31 36.16 2.53 -26.55
N ASP A 32 37.30 2.97 -27.11
CA ASP A 32 38.45 2.11 -27.38
C ASP A 32 39.33 1.84 -26.13
N SER A 33 38.97 2.42 -24.96
CA SER A 33 39.77 2.31 -23.74
C SER A 33 39.49 1.04 -22.94
N ARG A 34 38.36 0.36 -23.22
CA ARG A 34 37.92 -0.88 -22.58
C ARG A 34 37.60 -1.96 -23.62
N PRO A 35 37.74 -3.26 -23.30
CA PRO A 35 37.26 -4.33 -24.17
C PRO A 35 35.77 -4.22 -24.48
N ASP A 36 35.38 -4.52 -25.72
CA ASP A 36 33.98 -4.49 -26.19
C ASP A 36 33.04 -5.35 -25.32
N GLY A 37 33.46 -6.57 -24.99
CA GLY A 37 32.68 -7.47 -24.12
C GLY A 37 32.58 -7.03 -22.64
N GLU A 38 33.29 -5.99 -22.23
CA GLU A 38 33.24 -5.41 -20.87
C GLU A 38 32.57 -4.03 -20.87
N GLY A 39 31.73 -3.73 -21.87
CA GLY A 39 31.07 -2.43 -22.01
C GLY A 39 31.93 -1.37 -22.69
N GLY A 40 33.05 -1.74 -23.33
CA GLY A 40 33.77 -0.88 -24.28
C GLY A 40 33.15 -0.94 -25.68
N GLY A 41 33.91 -0.56 -26.71
CA GLY A 41 33.42 -0.64 -28.09
C GLY A 41 32.31 0.36 -28.36
N THR A 42 31.26 -0.04 -29.09
CA THR A 42 30.14 0.84 -29.42
C THR A 42 29.19 0.96 -28.22
N TYR A 43 28.81 2.20 -27.89
CA TYR A 43 27.81 2.48 -26.87
C TYR A 43 26.91 3.65 -27.31
N TYR A 44 25.79 3.83 -26.61
CA TYR A 44 24.74 4.77 -27.04
C TYR A 44 24.42 5.75 -25.91
N ARG A 45 24.28 7.04 -26.23
CA ARG A 45 23.84 8.07 -25.27
C ARG A 45 22.57 8.76 -25.72
N ARG A 46 21.71 9.08 -24.75
CA ARG A 46 20.51 9.87 -24.96
C ARG A 46 20.19 10.65 -23.70
N GLY A 47 20.24 11.98 -23.75
CA GLY A 47 19.93 12.80 -22.57
C GLY A 47 20.77 12.37 -21.37
N GLU A 48 20.12 11.92 -20.30
CA GLU A 48 20.75 11.37 -19.11
C GLU A 48 21.06 9.87 -19.17
N PHE A 49 20.67 9.16 -20.22
CA PHE A 49 20.89 7.73 -20.39
C PHE A 49 22.20 7.42 -21.13
N GLU A 50 22.84 6.33 -20.71
CA GLU A 50 23.91 5.67 -21.44
C GLU A 50 23.66 4.16 -21.46
N LEU A 51 23.65 3.56 -22.65
CA LEU A 51 23.45 2.12 -22.85
C LEU A 51 24.77 1.47 -23.28
N ARG A 52 25.17 0.42 -22.56
CA ARG A 52 26.35 -0.40 -22.85
C ARG A 52 26.02 -1.89 -22.86
N GLU A 53 26.70 -2.62 -23.73
CA GLU A 53 26.55 -4.06 -23.88
C GLU A 53 27.73 -4.83 -23.26
N PHE A 54 27.44 -5.97 -22.66
CA PHE A 54 28.42 -6.84 -21.99
C PHE A 54 28.28 -8.27 -22.50
N ASP A 55 29.39 -9.02 -22.58
CA ASP A 55 29.37 -10.41 -23.02
C ASP A 55 28.90 -11.38 -21.90
N GLY A 56 29.12 -11.01 -20.63
CA GLY A 56 28.79 -11.85 -19.47
C GLY A 56 27.32 -11.72 -19.02
N LEU A 57 26.84 -12.71 -18.27
CA LEU A 57 25.51 -12.67 -17.64
C LEU A 57 25.49 -11.64 -16.51
N HIS A 58 24.43 -10.82 -16.42
CA HIS A 58 24.31 -9.72 -15.47
C HIS A 58 24.62 -10.11 -14.03
N ILE A 59 24.18 -11.30 -13.61
CA ILE A 59 24.35 -11.80 -12.24
C ILE A 59 25.82 -11.98 -11.80
N GLU A 60 26.74 -12.05 -12.77
CA GLU A 60 28.19 -12.18 -12.55
C GLU A 60 28.94 -10.85 -12.76
N LEU A 61 28.26 -9.79 -13.22
CA LEU A 61 28.88 -8.52 -13.57
C LEU A 61 29.01 -7.60 -12.34
N GLY A 62 30.11 -7.75 -11.60
CA GLY A 62 30.47 -6.82 -10.53
C GLY A 62 30.94 -5.45 -11.05
N ARG A 63 30.63 -4.39 -10.31
CA ARG A 63 31.12 -3.01 -10.53
C ARG A 63 30.89 -2.44 -11.93
N VAL A 64 29.80 -2.81 -12.60
CA VAL A 64 29.47 -2.32 -13.94
C VAL A 64 29.35 -0.80 -14.05
N ALA A 65 29.07 -0.08 -12.96
CA ALA A 65 29.04 1.37 -12.95
C ALA A 65 30.37 2.00 -13.40
N ASP A 66 31.50 1.35 -13.08
CA ASP A 66 32.84 1.77 -13.52
C ASP A 66 32.99 1.72 -15.06
N ALA A 67 32.04 1.08 -15.75
CA ALA A 67 32.01 1.00 -17.19
C ALA A 67 31.55 2.30 -17.86
N PHE A 68 30.72 3.11 -17.20
CA PHE A 68 30.03 4.21 -17.84
C PHE A 68 30.86 5.50 -17.90
N SER A 69 30.49 6.42 -18.79
CA SER A 69 31.27 7.65 -19.03
C SER A 69 31.29 8.61 -17.85
N ASP A 70 30.28 8.53 -16.98
CA ASP A 70 30.06 9.35 -15.80
C ASP A 70 29.54 8.43 -14.67
N ASP A 71 29.67 8.84 -13.40
CA ASP A 71 29.12 8.08 -12.28
C ASP A 71 27.59 7.98 -12.41
N PRO A 72 27.01 6.76 -12.52
CA PRO A 72 25.56 6.61 -12.63
C PRO A 72 24.87 6.99 -11.32
N GLU A 73 23.71 7.64 -11.43
CA GLU A 73 22.79 7.78 -10.29
C GLU A 73 22.22 6.42 -9.91
N PHE A 74 21.92 5.60 -10.92
CA PHE A 74 21.65 4.18 -10.75
C PHE A 74 21.88 3.39 -12.04
N VAL A 75 21.96 2.07 -11.91
CA VAL A 75 22.11 1.09 -12.99
C VAL A 75 20.81 0.30 -13.15
N ALA A 76 20.26 0.30 -14.37
CA ALA A 76 19.17 -0.56 -14.79
C ALA A 76 19.72 -1.73 -15.60
N PHE A 77 19.71 -2.92 -15.02
CA PHE A 77 19.97 -4.17 -15.73
C PHE A 77 18.68 -4.61 -16.43
N VAL A 78 18.64 -4.57 -17.76
CA VAL A 78 17.52 -5.17 -18.51
C VAL A 78 17.81 -6.64 -18.71
N SER A 79 17.01 -7.54 -18.16
CA SER A 79 17.30 -8.98 -18.13
C SER A 79 16.05 -9.83 -18.36
N ARG A 80 16.26 -11.14 -18.52
CA ARG A 80 15.17 -12.11 -18.44
C ARG A 80 14.84 -12.43 -16.99
N HIS A 81 13.55 -12.62 -16.73
CA HIS A 81 13.09 -13.46 -15.63
C HIS A 81 12.90 -14.89 -16.14
N SER A 82 13.31 -15.89 -15.35
CA SER A 82 13.15 -17.31 -15.70
C SER A 82 12.34 -18.05 -14.63
N GLY A 83 11.11 -18.42 -14.95
CA GLY A 83 10.18 -19.06 -14.02
C GLY A 83 8.97 -19.71 -14.67
N GLU A 84 8.07 -20.23 -13.85
CA GLU A 84 6.82 -20.88 -14.29
C GLU A 84 5.58 -19.97 -14.13
N THR A 85 5.77 -18.64 -14.19
CA THR A 85 4.73 -17.63 -13.97
C THR A 85 3.93 -17.25 -15.21
N GLY A 86 4.40 -17.60 -16.41
CA GLY A 86 3.84 -17.08 -17.67
C GLY A 86 4.29 -15.64 -17.95
N PRO A 87 3.52 -14.85 -18.71
CA PRO A 87 3.86 -13.46 -19.03
C PRO A 87 3.92 -12.57 -17.79
N LEU A 88 5.13 -12.09 -17.48
CA LEU A 88 5.41 -11.30 -16.28
C LEU A 88 6.46 -10.24 -16.57
N LEU A 89 6.22 -9.00 -16.15
CA LEU A 89 7.22 -7.93 -16.12
C LEU A 89 7.51 -7.54 -14.67
N THR A 90 8.77 -7.53 -14.29
CA THR A 90 9.19 -7.33 -12.89
C THR A 90 10.34 -6.35 -12.75
N ALA A 91 10.52 -5.86 -11.53
CA ALA A 91 11.75 -5.21 -11.13
C ALA A 91 12.14 -5.59 -9.70
N HIS A 92 13.44 -5.74 -9.42
CA HIS A 92 13.95 -6.08 -8.08
C HIS A 92 15.38 -5.62 -7.87
N PHE A 93 15.81 -5.68 -6.60
CA PHE A 93 17.18 -5.43 -6.19
C PHE A 93 17.95 -6.73 -6.02
N THR A 94 19.26 -6.65 -6.19
CA THR A 94 20.15 -7.80 -6.02
C THR A 94 20.73 -7.84 -4.61
N GLY A 95 20.99 -9.05 -4.13
CA GLY A 95 21.39 -9.26 -2.74
C GLY A 95 21.16 -10.68 -2.26
N ASN A 96 21.97 -11.10 -1.30
CA ASN A 96 21.86 -12.41 -0.66
C ASN A 96 21.77 -12.23 0.85
N PHE A 97 20.58 -12.37 1.45
CA PHE A 97 20.47 -12.40 2.92
C PHE A 97 21.19 -13.64 3.51
N GLY A 98 21.18 -14.75 2.78
CA GLY A 98 21.85 -16.00 3.13
C GLY A 98 23.01 -16.32 2.15
N PRO A 99 23.20 -17.60 1.79
CA PRO A 99 24.21 -18.01 0.82
C PRO A 99 24.03 -17.38 -0.57
N ALA A 100 25.14 -17.12 -1.26
CA ALA A 100 25.16 -16.58 -2.62
C ALA A 100 25.37 -17.70 -3.65
N GLU A 101 24.29 -18.33 -4.10
CA GLU A 101 24.36 -19.43 -5.09
C GLU A 101 24.44 -18.92 -6.54
N TYR A 102 23.92 -17.72 -6.79
CA TYR A 102 23.76 -17.14 -8.13
C TYR A 102 24.41 -15.76 -8.22
N GLY A 103 25.70 -15.69 -7.87
CA GLY A 103 26.49 -14.46 -7.93
C GLY A 103 26.39 -13.58 -6.68
N GLY A 104 27.35 -12.66 -6.55
CA GLY A 104 27.51 -11.82 -5.37
C GLY A 104 28.10 -12.55 -4.16
N GLU A 105 28.02 -11.91 -2.99
CA GLU A 105 28.57 -12.42 -1.74
C GLU A 105 27.46 -12.72 -0.70
N PRO A 106 27.63 -13.73 0.17
CA PRO A 106 26.67 -14.02 1.24
C PRO A 106 26.55 -12.88 2.26
N GLY A 107 25.32 -12.53 2.65
CA GLY A 107 25.04 -11.47 3.62
C GLY A 107 25.28 -10.04 3.10
N GLU A 108 25.54 -9.88 1.80
CA GLU A 108 25.72 -8.60 1.13
C GLU A 108 24.51 -8.28 0.24
N LEU A 109 24.17 -6.99 0.17
CA LEU A 109 23.01 -6.45 -0.53
C LEU A 109 23.46 -5.25 -1.36
N ALA A 110 23.08 -5.21 -2.65
CA ALA A 110 23.43 -4.08 -3.51
C ALA A 110 22.72 -2.82 -3.04
N ARG A 111 23.29 -1.63 -3.28
CA ARG A 111 22.57 -0.39 -3.01
C ARG A 111 21.28 -0.36 -3.85
N ALA A 112 20.12 -0.30 -3.20
CA ALA A 112 18.82 -0.24 -3.87
C ALA A 112 18.55 1.16 -4.44
N CYS A 113 17.54 1.26 -5.30
CA CYS A 113 16.96 2.51 -5.79
C CYS A 113 15.42 2.44 -5.71
N PRO A 114 14.84 2.46 -4.49
CA PRO A 114 13.42 2.13 -4.27
C PRO A 114 12.46 3.05 -5.02
N ASN A 115 12.76 4.35 -5.08
CA ASN A 115 11.89 5.28 -5.79
C ASN A 115 11.98 5.10 -7.32
N ALA A 116 13.15 4.76 -7.86
CA ALA A 116 13.29 4.38 -9.27
C ALA A 116 12.56 3.07 -9.58
N GLN A 117 12.64 2.05 -8.71
CA GLN A 117 11.87 0.80 -8.86
C GLN A 117 10.37 1.07 -8.87
N LYS A 118 9.89 1.93 -7.97
CA LYS A 118 8.48 2.34 -7.96
C LYS A 118 8.05 2.94 -9.30
N ARG A 119 8.83 3.90 -9.83
CA ARG A 119 8.54 4.53 -11.13
C ARG A 119 8.56 3.54 -12.29
N VAL A 120 9.54 2.64 -12.36
CA VAL A 120 9.58 1.66 -13.45
C VAL A 120 8.42 0.66 -13.35
N VAL A 121 8.00 0.24 -12.16
CA VAL A 121 6.85 -0.66 -11.98
C VAL A 121 5.53 0.02 -12.39
N GLU A 122 5.36 1.31 -12.06
CA GLU A 122 4.23 2.11 -12.54
C GLU A 122 4.21 2.21 -14.07
N SER A 123 5.37 2.48 -14.69
CA SER A 123 5.48 2.57 -16.15
C SER A 123 5.35 1.21 -16.85
N LEU A 124 5.87 0.12 -16.27
CA LEU A 124 5.63 -1.24 -16.74
C LEU A 124 4.13 -1.53 -16.79
N ALA A 125 3.38 -1.15 -15.76
CA ALA A 125 1.92 -1.34 -15.73
C ALA A 125 1.17 -0.50 -16.78
N GLU A 126 1.74 0.65 -17.21
CA GLU A 126 1.18 1.47 -18.28
C GLU A 126 1.44 0.88 -19.67
N HIS A 127 2.64 0.32 -19.90
CA HIS A 127 3.05 -0.19 -21.21
C HIS A 127 2.81 -1.69 -21.43
N ALA A 128 2.59 -2.45 -20.35
CA ALA A 128 2.41 -3.90 -20.42
C ALA A 128 1.25 -4.30 -21.35
N PRO A 129 1.43 -5.32 -22.20
CA PRO A 129 0.30 -5.97 -22.87
C PRO A 129 -0.69 -6.56 -21.84
N GLU A 130 -1.96 -6.69 -22.22
CA GLU A 130 -3.02 -7.15 -21.31
C GLU A 130 -2.74 -8.54 -20.69
N GLU A 131 -1.95 -9.37 -21.36
CA GLU A 131 -1.60 -10.73 -20.90
C GLU A 131 -0.50 -10.75 -19.82
N TYR A 132 0.24 -9.65 -19.65
CA TYR A 132 1.37 -9.57 -18.73
C TYR A 132 0.93 -9.08 -17.35
N ASP A 133 1.24 -9.86 -16.34
CA ASP A 133 1.24 -9.38 -14.96
C ASP A 133 2.44 -8.45 -14.72
N VAL A 134 2.29 -7.52 -13.77
CA VAL A 134 3.34 -6.56 -13.39
C VAL A 134 3.51 -6.54 -11.87
N GLY A 135 4.76 -6.60 -11.40
CA GLY A 135 5.06 -6.52 -9.98
C GLY A 135 6.54 -6.37 -9.66
N ILE A 136 6.89 -6.66 -8.41
CA ILE A 136 8.28 -6.77 -7.97
C ILE A 136 8.61 -8.18 -7.55
N GLU A 137 9.89 -8.50 -7.49
CA GLU A 137 10.40 -9.73 -6.89
C GLU A 137 11.12 -9.43 -5.58
N CYS A 138 11.33 -10.47 -4.77
CA CYS A 138 12.17 -10.39 -3.59
C CYS A 138 13.63 -10.08 -3.99
N THR A 139 14.41 -9.58 -3.04
CA THR A 139 15.85 -9.37 -3.29
C THR A 139 16.54 -10.71 -3.48
N HIS A 140 17.27 -10.93 -4.55
CA HIS A 140 17.99 -12.18 -4.76
C HIS A 140 19.13 -12.03 -5.77
N HIS A 141 20.02 -13.04 -5.78
CA HIS A 141 21.16 -13.20 -6.70
C HIS A 141 22.15 -12.01 -6.74
N GLY A 142 23.21 -12.16 -7.53
CA GLY A 142 24.22 -11.13 -7.76
C GLY A 142 23.86 -10.17 -8.90
N PRO A 143 24.68 -9.13 -9.12
CA PRO A 143 25.83 -8.76 -8.33
C PRO A 143 25.40 -8.07 -7.03
N THR A 144 26.17 -8.24 -5.95
CA THR A 144 25.95 -7.50 -4.70
C THR A 144 26.68 -6.15 -4.66
N ASP A 145 27.52 -5.85 -5.65
CA ASP A 145 28.17 -4.55 -5.83
C ASP A 145 28.17 -4.20 -7.33
N ALA A 146 27.25 -3.33 -7.74
CA ALA A 146 27.22 -2.77 -9.10
C ALA A 146 28.10 -1.51 -9.24
N GLY A 147 28.62 -0.95 -8.13
CA GLY A 147 29.36 0.32 -8.08
C GLY A 147 28.48 1.58 -8.00
N ALA A 148 27.16 1.43 -8.08
CA ALA A 148 26.14 2.47 -7.93
C ALA A 148 24.83 1.81 -7.42
N PRO A 149 23.80 2.57 -7.02
CA PRO A 149 22.46 2.01 -6.84
C PRO A 149 22.02 1.22 -8.07
N SER A 150 21.32 0.11 -7.91
CA SER A 150 20.98 -0.72 -9.07
C SER A 150 19.73 -1.56 -8.90
N MET A 151 19.05 -1.83 -10.01
CA MET A 151 17.92 -2.75 -10.08
C MET A 151 17.93 -3.56 -11.38
N PHE A 152 17.28 -4.71 -11.34
CA PHE A 152 16.90 -5.47 -12.52
C PHE A 152 15.51 -5.06 -12.96
N VAL A 153 15.29 -4.99 -14.27
CA VAL A 153 13.99 -4.76 -14.91
C VAL A 153 13.80 -5.85 -15.96
N GLU A 154 12.84 -6.73 -15.75
CA GLU A 154 12.86 -8.05 -16.36
C GLU A 154 11.65 -8.37 -17.23
N LEU A 155 11.92 -9.18 -18.25
CA LEU A 155 10.94 -9.81 -19.13
C LEU A 155 10.88 -11.30 -18.85
N GLY A 156 9.74 -11.77 -18.36
CA GLY A 156 9.52 -13.16 -17.98
C GLY A 156 8.33 -13.82 -18.67
N SER A 157 8.24 -15.15 -18.63
CA SER A 157 9.06 -16.02 -17.75
C SER A 157 9.76 -17.18 -18.48
N GLY A 158 9.54 -17.33 -19.78
CA GLY A 158 10.21 -18.32 -20.61
C GLY A 158 10.46 -17.85 -22.04
N GLU A 159 10.94 -18.76 -22.88
CA GLU A 159 11.38 -18.47 -24.26
C GLU A 159 10.31 -17.74 -25.10
N SER A 160 9.02 -18.12 -24.96
CA SER A 160 7.93 -17.44 -25.66
C SER A 160 7.79 -15.97 -25.30
N GLU A 161 8.05 -15.61 -24.05
CA GLU A 161 7.96 -14.23 -23.58
C GLU A 161 9.26 -13.46 -23.85
N TRP A 162 10.43 -14.11 -23.73
CA TRP A 162 11.71 -13.50 -24.07
C TRP A 162 11.80 -13.10 -25.55
N GLU A 163 11.14 -13.87 -26.43
CA GLU A 163 11.02 -13.56 -27.86
C GLU A 163 9.85 -12.61 -28.20
N ASP A 164 8.97 -12.26 -27.23
CA ASP A 164 7.82 -11.40 -27.49
C ASP A 164 8.23 -9.93 -27.68
N PRO A 165 8.06 -9.35 -28.90
CA PRO A 165 8.41 -7.96 -29.13
C PRO A 165 7.52 -6.98 -28.35
N ALA A 166 6.30 -7.36 -27.96
CA ALA A 166 5.42 -6.49 -27.20
C ALA A 166 5.90 -6.36 -25.75
N GLY A 167 6.18 -7.48 -25.07
CA GLY A 167 6.80 -7.49 -23.74
C GLY A 167 8.15 -6.78 -23.71
N ALA A 168 9.06 -7.07 -24.64
CA ALA A 168 10.37 -6.40 -24.72
C ALA A 168 10.25 -4.89 -24.95
N ARG A 169 9.28 -4.45 -25.78
CA ARG A 169 9.00 -3.03 -26.00
C ARG A 169 8.43 -2.35 -24.76
N ALA A 170 7.61 -3.05 -23.97
CA ALA A 170 7.06 -2.54 -22.73
C ALA A 170 8.17 -2.28 -21.69
N VAL A 171 9.10 -3.22 -21.51
CA VAL A 171 10.27 -3.03 -20.62
C VAL A 171 11.14 -1.88 -21.11
N ALA A 172 11.43 -1.82 -22.41
CA ALA A 172 12.23 -0.74 -22.99
C ALA A 172 11.59 0.65 -22.79
N ALA A 173 10.27 0.77 -23.00
CA ALA A 173 9.53 2.00 -22.75
C ALA A 173 9.59 2.39 -21.27
N ALA A 174 9.39 1.44 -20.37
CA ALA A 174 9.43 1.69 -18.93
C ALA A 174 10.80 2.14 -18.43
N VAL A 175 11.88 1.60 -18.97
CA VAL A 175 13.23 2.06 -18.66
C VAL A 175 13.48 3.48 -19.17
N LEU A 176 12.95 3.86 -20.34
CA LEU A 176 13.08 5.23 -20.86
C LEU A 176 12.28 6.27 -20.04
N ASP A 177 11.18 5.85 -19.40
CA ASP A 177 10.37 6.69 -18.52
C ASP A 177 11.02 6.95 -17.16
N LEU A 178 12.17 6.33 -16.86
CA LEU A 178 12.98 6.61 -15.66
C LEU A 178 13.73 7.94 -15.70
N SER A 179 13.57 8.73 -16.77
CA SER A 179 14.14 10.08 -16.83
C SER A 179 13.69 10.90 -15.61
N ASP A 180 14.60 11.69 -15.03
CA ASP A 180 14.39 12.48 -13.82
C ASP A 180 13.99 11.66 -12.57
N ALA A 181 14.25 10.35 -12.53
CA ALA A 181 14.00 9.49 -11.36
C ALA A 181 15.03 9.67 -10.26
N ASP A 182 14.58 10.13 -9.09
CA ASP A 182 15.40 10.08 -7.87
C ASP A 182 15.56 8.63 -7.41
N VAL A 183 16.73 8.30 -6.86
CA VAL A 183 17.07 6.98 -6.31
C VAL A 183 16.14 6.61 -5.15
N ASP A 184 15.97 7.57 -4.23
CA ASP A 184 15.27 7.40 -2.95
C ASP A 184 14.13 8.41 -2.81
N ARG A 185 13.34 8.22 -1.75
CA ARG A 185 12.29 9.15 -1.30
C ARG A 185 12.19 9.08 0.23
N GLU A 186 11.45 10.01 0.84
CA GLU A 186 11.24 10.01 2.29
C GLU A 186 10.49 8.75 2.78
N ARG A 187 9.52 8.26 2.00
CA ARG A 187 8.64 7.14 2.36
C ARG A 187 9.13 5.82 1.76
N GLN A 188 9.99 5.12 2.49
CA GLN A 188 10.54 3.83 2.06
C GLN A 188 10.48 2.80 3.18
N VAL A 189 10.22 1.55 2.81
CA VAL A 189 10.22 0.42 3.74
C VAL A 189 11.17 -0.68 3.28
N VAL A 190 11.68 -1.45 4.23
CA VAL A 190 12.26 -2.78 3.97
C VAL A 190 11.18 -3.84 4.18
N GLY A 191 11.08 -4.78 3.25
CA GLY A 191 10.17 -5.91 3.34
C GLY A 191 10.82 -7.16 3.93
N PHE A 192 10.08 -7.87 4.78
CA PHE A 192 10.48 -9.18 5.28
C PHE A 192 9.34 -10.18 5.16
N GLY A 193 9.67 -11.40 4.74
CA GLY A 193 8.73 -12.50 4.62
C GLY A 193 8.05 -12.59 3.25
N GLY A 194 7.24 -13.63 3.10
CA GLY A 194 6.51 -13.93 1.86
C GLY A 194 7.35 -14.73 0.85
N GLY A 195 6.79 -14.88 -0.36
CA GLY A 195 7.40 -15.64 -1.45
C GLY A 195 8.20 -14.76 -2.42
N HIS A 196 8.76 -15.39 -3.45
CA HIS A 196 9.58 -14.74 -4.47
C HIS A 196 8.91 -13.54 -5.16
N TYR A 197 7.61 -13.61 -5.49
CA TYR A 197 6.88 -12.52 -6.15
C TYR A 197 6.20 -11.52 -5.19
N ALA A 198 6.48 -11.63 -3.89
CA ALA A 198 6.27 -10.54 -2.93
C ALA A 198 4.94 -9.74 -3.04
N PRO A 199 3.74 -10.37 -3.15
CA PRO A 199 2.51 -9.67 -3.58
C PRO A 199 2.05 -8.56 -2.64
N ARG A 200 2.37 -8.64 -1.34
CA ARG A 200 2.12 -7.57 -0.37
C ARG A 200 2.92 -6.31 -0.73
N PHE A 201 4.18 -6.48 -1.05
CA PHE A 201 5.09 -5.40 -1.37
C PHE A 201 4.80 -4.82 -2.76
N THR A 202 4.38 -5.64 -3.72
CA THR A 202 3.83 -5.16 -5.00
C THR A 202 2.63 -4.23 -4.80
N ARG A 203 1.69 -4.55 -3.89
CA ARG A 203 0.58 -3.64 -3.57
C ARG A 203 1.05 -2.33 -2.95
N ILE A 204 2.03 -2.37 -2.05
CA ILE A 204 2.60 -1.15 -1.46
C ILE A 204 3.19 -0.27 -2.58
N VAL A 205 4.02 -0.85 -3.45
CA VAL A 205 4.62 -0.13 -4.59
C VAL A 205 3.55 0.48 -5.51
N ARG A 206 2.46 -0.24 -5.80
CA ARG A 206 1.45 0.19 -6.79
C ARG A 206 0.32 1.06 -6.25
N GLU A 207 -0.01 0.95 -4.97
CA GLU A 207 -1.26 1.50 -4.42
C GLU A 207 -1.03 2.59 -3.35
N THR A 208 0.22 2.88 -3.00
CA THR A 208 0.57 3.89 -1.98
C THR A 208 1.60 4.87 -2.52
N ASP A 209 1.96 5.91 -1.76
CA ASP A 209 3.09 6.78 -2.07
C ASP A 209 4.40 6.29 -1.42
N TRP A 210 4.44 5.05 -0.93
CA TRP A 210 5.65 4.42 -0.40
C TRP A 210 6.41 3.67 -1.49
N ALA A 211 7.73 3.66 -1.37
CA ALA A 211 8.59 2.75 -2.11
C ALA A 211 9.03 1.59 -1.21
N VAL A 212 9.41 0.47 -1.82
CA VAL A 212 9.92 -0.70 -1.12
C VAL A 212 11.36 -0.91 -1.56
N GLY A 213 12.28 -1.00 -0.61
CA GLY A 213 13.67 -1.34 -0.85
C GLY A 213 13.86 -2.85 -0.90
N HIS A 214 14.86 -3.35 -0.16
CA HIS A 214 15.09 -4.79 -0.09
C HIS A 214 13.91 -5.55 0.48
N VAL A 215 13.69 -6.76 -0.05
CA VAL A 215 12.67 -7.69 0.40
C VAL A 215 13.33 -9.03 0.68
N GLY A 216 13.48 -9.39 1.95
CA GLY A 216 14.00 -10.70 2.37
C GLY A 216 12.87 -11.72 2.43
N ALA A 217 12.78 -12.62 1.45
CA ALA A 217 11.73 -13.64 1.39
C ALA A 217 11.92 -14.75 2.44
N ASP A 218 10.87 -15.51 2.76
CA ASP A 218 10.85 -16.54 3.82
C ASP A 218 12.04 -17.51 3.72
N TRP A 219 12.34 -18.01 2.51
CA TRP A 219 13.43 -18.96 2.26
C TRP A 219 14.82 -18.34 2.45
N GLN A 220 14.97 -17.04 2.19
CA GLN A 220 16.22 -16.34 2.43
C GLN A 220 16.44 -16.06 3.90
N LEU A 221 15.38 -15.69 4.62
CA LEU A 221 15.44 -15.47 6.06
C LEU A 221 15.75 -16.79 6.80
N GLU A 222 15.18 -17.91 6.35
CA GLU A 222 15.54 -19.24 6.85
C GLU A 222 17.02 -19.55 6.57
N ALA A 223 17.50 -19.28 5.36
CA ALA A 223 18.88 -19.55 4.95
C ALA A 223 19.92 -18.62 5.63
N MET A 224 19.55 -17.38 5.93
CA MET A 224 20.36 -16.43 6.71
C MET A 224 20.63 -16.96 8.12
N GLY A 225 19.66 -17.67 8.70
CA GLY A 225 19.71 -18.16 10.07
C GLY A 225 19.14 -17.16 11.08
N HIS A 226 19.45 -17.35 12.36
CA HIS A 226 18.79 -16.60 13.44
C HIS A 226 19.06 -15.08 13.30
N PRO A 227 18.03 -14.20 13.34
CA PRO A 227 18.19 -12.74 13.20
C PRO A 227 19.24 -12.15 14.14
N GLU A 228 19.26 -12.62 15.39
CA GLU A 228 20.23 -12.17 16.40
C GLU A 228 21.70 -12.41 16.04
N GLU A 229 21.99 -13.49 15.33
CA GLU A 229 23.36 -13.80 14.90
C GLU A 229 23.74 -13.04 13.62
N ASN A 230 22.74 -12.44 12.94
CA ASN A 230 22.87 -11.82 11.63
C ASN A 230 22.35 -10.38 11.60
N ARG A 231 22.40 -9.66 12.73
CA ARG A 231 21.98 -8.26 12.84
C ARG A 231 22.60 -7.35 11.77
N ASP A 232 23.85 -7.64 11.37
CA ASP A 232 24.56 -6.87 10.36
C ASP A 232 23.91 -7.00 8.97
N VAL A 233 23.38 -8.17 8.60
CA VAL A 233 22.66 -8.37 7.33
C VAL A 233 21.35 -7.59 7.34
N ILE A 234 20.62 -7.66 8.45
CA ILE A 234 19.37 -6.90 8.63
C ILE A 234 19.65 -5.41 8.52
N ARG A 235 20.65 -4.90 9.25
CA ARG A 235 21.04 -3.49 9.21
C ARG A 235 21.47 -3.05 7.81
N ARG A 236 22.24 -3.88 7.07
CA ARG A 236 22.57 -3.60 5.67
C ARG A 236 21.32 -3.45 4.80
N ALA A 237 20.26 -4.22 5.04
CA ALA A 237 19.03 -4.11 4.25
C ALA A 237 18.39 -2.72 4.36
N PHE A 238 18.42 -2.11 5.55
CA PHE A 238 17.94 -0.74 5.76
C PHE A 238 18.91 0.31 5.21
N GLU A 239 20.21 0.19 5.51
CA GLU A 239 21.24 1.10 5.00
C GLU A 239 21.26 1.13 3.45
N ALA A 240 21.14 -0.03 2.80
CA ALA A 240 21.09 -0.15 1.35
C ALA A 240 19.74 0.28 0.74
N SER A 241 18.68 0.41 1.54
CA SER A 241 17.35 0.85 1.09
C SER A 241 17.05 2.30 1.43
N ASP A 242 17.91 2.99 2.19
CA ASP A 242 17.63 4.32 2.76
C ASP A 242 16.25 4.39 3.44
N ALA A 243 16.01 3.44 4.35
CA ALA A 243 14.71 3.23 4.98
C ALA A 243 14.83 3.15 6.51
N GLU A 244 13.77 3.57 7.20
CA GLU A 244 13.64 3.52 8.66
C GLU A 244 12.47 2.62 9.13
N TYR A 245 11.62 2.22 8.20
CA TYR A 245 10.40 1.44 8.45
C TYR A 245 10.51 0.04 7.85
N ALA A 246 9.87 -0.92 8.51
CA ALA A 246 9.81 -2.31 8.07
C ALA A 246 8.36 -2.75 7.92
N VAL A 247 8.06 -3.52 6.87
CA VAL A 247 6.81 -4.28 6.78
C VAL A 247 7.15 -5.76 6.82
N VAL A 248 6.65 -6.45 7.84
CA VAL A 248 6.84 -7.88 8.03
C VAL A 248 5.57 -8.62 7.58
N ASP A 249 5.71 -9.52 6.60
CA ASP A 249 4.68 -10.46 6.20
C ASP A 249 4.70 -11.68 7.11
N ARG A 250 3.57 -11.94 7.79
CA ARG A 250 3.38 -13.00 8.79
C ARG A 250 4.15 -12.74 10.10
N ASP A 251 4.11 -13.73 10.97
CA ASP A 251 4.61 -13.65 12.35
C ASP A 251 6.10 -14.03 12.39
N HIS A 252 6.98 -13.05 12.62
CA HIS A 252 8.43 -13.21 12.78
C HIS A 252 8.92 -12.52 14.07
N PRO A 253 8.54 -13.01 15.27
CA PRO A 253 8.76 -12.27 16.51
C PRO A 253 10.24 -12.08 16.87
N GLU A 254 11.11 -13.05 16.53
CA GLU A 254 12.55 -12.88 16.74
C GLU A 254 13.16 -11.83 15.81
N LEU A 255 12.64 -11.69 14.58
CA LEU A 255 13.07 -10.65 13.65
C LEU A 255 12.56 -9.28 14.12
N GLU A 256 11.28 -9.17 14.48
CA GLU A 256 10.69 -7.93 14.98
C GLU A 256 11.39 -7.41 16.23
N ALA A 257 11.79 -8.29 17.15
CA ALA A 257 12.59 -7.91 18.31
C ALA A 257 13.96 -7.32 17.91
N VAL A 258 14.64 -7.93 16.93
CA VAL A 258 15.91 -7.40 16.40
C VAL A 258 15.72 -6.05 15.72
N LEU A 259 14.63 -5.87 14.96
CA LEU A 259 14.30 -4.61 14.30
C LEU A 259 14.10 -3.48 15.31
N ASP A 260 13.30 -3.72 16.36
CA ASP A 260 13.08 -2.76 17.45
C ASP A 260 14.39 -2.38 18.16
N GLU A 261 15.23 -3.38 18.48
CA GLU A 261 16.52 -3.12 19.12
C GLU A 261 17.52 -2.37 18.22
N LEU A 262 17.42 -2.52 16.89
CA LEU A 262 18.19 -1.75 15.92
C LEU A 262 17.61 -0.35 15.68
N GLY A 263 16.41 -0.06 16.18
CA GLY A 263 15.74 1.23 16.06
C GLY A 263 14.90 1.39 14.80
N TYR A 264 14.57 0.30 14.10
CA TYR A 264 13.69 0.32 12.94
C TYR A 264 12.24 0.09 13.34
N ARG A 265 11.33 0.90 12.81
CA ARG A 265 9.91 0.82 13.17
C ARG A 265 9.19 -0.21 12.31
N VAL A 266 8.68 -1.26 12.93
CA VAL A 266 7.80 -2.23 12.27
C VAL A 266 6.39 -1.67 12.16
N VAL A 267 5.83 -1.68 10.95
CA VAL A 267 4.49 -1.18 10.62
C VAL A 267 3.74 -2.19 9.74
N GLY A 268 2.41 -2.18 9.81
CA GLY A 268 1.56 -3.01 8.95
C GLY A 268 1.25 -2.36 7.60
N GLU A 269 0.71 -3.13 6.66
CA GLU A 269 0.22 -2.59 5.37
C GLU A 269 -0.90 -1.56 5.60
N SER A 270 -1.73 -1.74 6.64
CA SER A 270 -2.76 -0.77 7.05
C SER A 270 -2.13 0.57 7.42
N TRP A 271 -1.07 0.57 8.22
CA TRP A 271 -0.33 1.78 8.59
C TRP A 271 0.29 2.46 7.36
N VAL A 272 0.90 1.70 6.44
CA VAL A 272 1.49 2.26 5.22
C VAL A 272 0.44 2.94 4.33
N ARG A 273 -0.73 2.31 4.18
CA ARG A 273 -1.86 2.90 3.45
C ARG A 273 -2.35 4.18 4.13
N GLU A 274 -2.47 4.15 5.45
CA GLU A 274 -2.97 5.32 6.18
C GLU A 274 -1.96 6.46 6.23
N ALA A 275 -0.68 6.15 6.25
CA ALA A 275 0.39 7.14 6.14
C ALA A 275 0.51 7.75 4.73
N THR A 276 -0.18 7.22 3.72
CA THR A 276 -0.05 7.70 2.34
C THR A 276 -0.54 9.14 2.22
N GLY A 277 0.31 10.05 1.73
CA GLY A 277 0.02 11.48 1.62
C GLY A 277 -0.03 12.24 2.96
N ALA A 278 0.16 11.58 4.10
CA ALA A 278 0.03 12.17 5.43
C ALA A 278 1.38 12.55 6.04
N SER A 279 1.47 13.70 6.72
CA SER A 279 2.68 14.07 7.48
C SER A 279 2.99 12.99 8.55
N LEU A 280 4.21 12.44 8.52
CA LEU A 280 4.63 11.41 9.48
C LEU A 280 4.66 11.96 10.91
N ASP A 281 5.15 13.19 11.11
CA ASP A 281 5.10 13.90 12.39
C ASP A 281 3.67 14.08 12.93
N LEU A 282 2.70 14.34 12.04
CA LEU A 282 1.30 14.44 12.43
C LEU A 282 0.76 13.06 12.82
N LEU A 283 1.03 12.02 12.02
CA LEU A 283 0.60 10.66 12.30
C LEU A 283 1.13 10.16 13.64
N ASP A 284 2.41 10.41 13.94
CA ASP A 284 3.02 10.03 15.22
C ASP A 284 2.34 10.71 16.42
N ARG A 285 2.00 12.00 16.29
CA ARG A 285 1.24 12.71 17.34
C ARG A 285 -0.17 12.13 17.49
N LEU A 286 -0.85 11.85 16.38
CA LEU A 286 -2.19 11.26 16.40
C LEU A 286 -2.20 9.87 17.03
N GLU A 287 -1.23 9.01 16.72
CA GLU A 287 -1.11 7.68 17.34
C GLU A 287 -0.83 7.78 18.84
N SER A 288 -0.04 8.78 19.27
CA SER A 288 0.20 9.05 20.70
C SER A 288 -1.03 9.57 21.44
N ASP A 289 -1.81 10.46 20.82
CA ASP A 289 -2.95 11.13 21.44
C ASP A 289 -4.23 10.27 21.41
N LEU A 290 -4.38 9.45 20.36
CA LEU A 290 -5.49 8.54 20.14
C LEU A 290 -5.02 7.08 20.38
N SER A 291 -4.92 6.31 19.32
CA SER A 291 -4.48 4.92 19.31
C SER A 291 -3.56 4.66 18.12
N PRO A 292 -2.78 3.56 18.10
CA PRO A 292 -2.11 3.11 16.89
C PRO A 292 -3.07 2.89 15.70
N VAL A 293 -2.56 2.98 14.47
CA VAL A 293 -3.32 2.62 13.25
C VAL A 293 -3.76 1.17 13.28
N GLU A 294 -2.90 0.29 13.77
CA GLU A 294 -3.19 -1.15 13.94
C GLU A 294 -4.32 -1.39 14.93
N ASP A 295 -4.50 -0.49 15.91
CA ASP A 295 -5.59 -0.54 16.90
C ASP A 295 -6.88 0.17 16.44
N GLY A 296 -6.87 0.78 15.25
CA GLY A 296 -8.06 1.35 14.63
C GLY A 296 -8.04 2.87 14.40
N LEU A 297 -6.90 3.55 14.54
CA LEU A 297 -6.81 4.95 14.11
C LEU A 297 -6.99 5.07 12.59
N ARG A 298 -7.82 6.01 12.14
CA ARG A 298 -7.98 6.38 10.74
C ARG A 298 -7.84 7.89 10.58
N LEU A 299 -7.18 8.33 9.51
CA LEU A 299 -7.13 9.73 9.15
C LEU A 299 -8.49 10.14 8.55
N GLY A 300 -8.90 11.36 8.86
CA GLY A 300 -10.12 11.96 8.35
C GLY A 300 -9.86 12.89 7.17
N GLY A 301 -10.94 13.44 6.62
CA GLY A 301 -10.91 14.32 5.45
C GLY A 301 -10.49 15.77 5.75
N ARG A 302 -10.15 16.11 7.00
CA ARG A 302 -9.67 17.45 7.37
C ARG A 302 -8.16 17.49 7.51
N GLU A 303 -7.53 18.34 6.72
CA GLU A 303 -6.12 18.68 6.87
C GLU A 303 -5.96 19.77 7.93
N ALA A 304 -5.37 19.44 9.09
CA ALA A 304 -4.98 20.42 10.10
C ALA A 304 -3.74 19.96 10.87
N THR A 305 -2.85 20.89 11.19
CA THR A 305 -1.64 20.64 11.98
C THR A 305 -1.91 20.69 13.49
N GLU A 306 -2.92 21.45 13.89
CA GLU A 306 -3.42 21.57 15.26
C GLU A 306 -4.81 20.94 15.34
N TYR A 307 -5.11 20.29 16.45
CA TYR A 307 -6.38 19.63 16.68
C TYR A 307 -6.69 19.55 18.17
N GLU A 308 -7.97 19.31 18.49
CA GLU A 308 -8.43 18.95 19.82
C GLU A 308 -8.95 17.51 19.82
N VAL A 309 -8.57 16.74 20.84
CA VAL A 309 -9.07 15.38 21.05
C VAL A 309 -10.36 15.41 21.84
N VAL A 310 -11.43 14.90 21.23
CA VAL A 310 -12.77 14.83 21.83
C VAL A 310 -13.26 13.40 21.93
N SER A 311 -14.20 13.14 22.84
CA SER A 311 -14.95 11.88 22.84
C SER A 311 -16.06 11.94 21.81
N LEU A 312 -16.14 10.92 20.96
CA LEU A 312 -17.22 10.77 20.00
C LEU A 312 -18.54 10.42 20.72
N PRO A 313 -19.70 10.84 20.16
CA PRO A 313 -21.01 10.47 20.70
C PRO A 313 -21.38 9.03 20.31
N ASP A 314 -20.70 8.05 20.90
CA ASP A 314 -20.77 6.62 20.56
C ASP A 314 -22.20 6.06 20.45
N GLU A 315 -23.11 6.46 21.35
CA GLU A 315 -24.51 6.00 21.31
C GLU A 315 -25.25 6.55 20.08
N LEU A 316 -24.99 7.81 19.71
CA LEU A 316 -25.56 8.44 18.52
C LEU A 316 -24.99 7.81 17.25
N LEU A 317 -23.67 7.57 17.22
CA LEU A 317 -22.97 6.91 16.12
C LEU A 317 -23.49 5.49 15.89
N SER A 318 -23.64 4.71 16.96
CA SER A 318 -24.17 3.35 16.89
C SER A 318 -25.59 3.33 16.34
N GLU A 319 -26.46 4.25 16.78
CA GLU A 319 -27.81 4.35 16.23
C GLU A 319 -27.81 4.78 14.76
N ALA A 320 -27.02 5.79 14.40
CA ALA A 320 -26.91 6.29 13.03
C ALA A 320 -26.35 5.22 12.09
N GLY A 321 -25.31 4.49 12.50
CA GLY A 321 -24.75 3.39 11.72
C GLY A 321 -25.68 2.19 11.60
N GLY A 322 -26.65 2.04 12.51
CA GLY A 322 -27.75 1.08 12.37
C GLY A 322 -28.83 1.52 11.37
N VAL A 323 -28.83 2.79 10.94
CA VAL A 323 -29.67 3.33 9.86
C VAL A 323 -28.92 3.27 8.53
N ASP A 324 -27.76 3.93 8.48
CA ASP A 324 -26.86 3.98 7.34
C ASP A 324 -25.42 4.05 7.85
N ALA A 325 -24.70 2.93 7.73
CA ALA A 325 -23.33 2.79 8.19
C ALA A 325 -22.34 3.69 7.42
N ASP A 326 -22.52 3.81 6.11
CA ASP A 326 -21.62 4.56 5.24
C ASP A 326 -21.77 6.06 5.53
N SER A 327 -23.01 6.54 5.62
CA SER A 327 -23.29 7.94 5.95
C SER A 327 -22.84 8.32 7.37
N ALA A 328 -22.97 7.41 8.34
CA ALA A 328 -22.48 7.64 9.71
C ALA A 328 -20.95 7.71 9.78
N LEU A 329 -20.25 6.83 9.05
CA LEU A 329 -18.78 6.85 8.99
C LEU A 329 -18.28 8.10 8.26
N ALA A 330 -18.88 8.44 7.11
CA ALA A 330 -18.58 9.66 6.36
C ALA A 330 -18.78 10.92 7.20
N ALA A 331 -19.82 10.94 8.05
CA ALA A 331 -20.06 12.06 8.96
C ALA A 331 -18.86 12.35 9.87
N VAL A 332 -18.21 11.30 10.40
CA VAL A 332 -17.00 11.44 11.23
C VAL A 332 -15.77 11.75 10.37
N HIS A 333 -15.56 10.99 9.29
CA HIS A 333 -14.42 11.13 8.41
C HIS A 333 -14.28 12.58 7.90
N ASP A 334 -15.34 13.15 7.32
CA ASP A 334 -15.28 14.46 6.65
C ASP A 334 -15.04 15.65 7.60
N ARG A 335 -15.09 15.42 8.91
CA ARG A 335 -15.02 16.48 9.93
C ARG A 335 -13.85 16.31 10.90
N SER A 336 -13.16 15.19 10.83
CA SER A 336 -12.02 14.90 11.71
C SER A 336 -10.70 15.00 10.94
N VAL A 337 -9.65 15.32 11.69
CA VAL A 337 -8.27 15.10 11.27
C VAL A 337 -7.93 13.61 11.37
N ALA A 338 -8.40 12.97 12.44
CA ALA A 338 -8.36 11.53 12.61
C ALA A 338 -9.39 11.05 13.63
N TYR A 339 -9.70 9.76 13.63
CA TYR A 339 -10.68 9.17 14.53
C TYR A 339 -10.37 7.70 14.82
N GLU A 340 -10.75 7.26 16.01
CA GLU A 340 -10.68 5.87 16.40
C GLU A 340 -11.84 5.07 15.78
N THR A 341 -11.55 3.82 15.44
CA THR A 341 -12.52 2.89 14.87
C THR A 341 -12.47 1.54 15.57
N ILE A 342 -13.55 0.77 15.39
CA ILE A 342 -13.63 -0.65 15.76
C ILE A 342 -14.05 -1.48 14.54
N ASP A 343 -14.11 -2.80 14.72
CA ASP A 343 -14.53 -3.76 13.68
C ASP A 343 -13.72 -3.59 12.38
N GLY A 344 -12.40 -3.48 12.52
CA GLY A 344 -11.46 -3.41 11.38
C GLY A 344 -11.54 -2.12 10.57
N GLY A 345 -11.88 -0.98 11.17
CA GLY A 345 -11.96 0.31 10.46
C GLY A 345 -13.36 0.72 10.01
N THR A 346 -14.36 -0.14 10.19
CA THR A 346 -15.68 0.05 9.58
C THR A 346 -16.66 0.87 10.42
N LYS A 347 -16.35 1.12 11.70
CA LYS A 347 -17.21 1.89 12.60
C LYS A 347 -16.38 2.85 13.43
N ALA A 348 -16.65 4.16 13.29
CA ALA A 348 -16.08 5.18 14.16
C ALA A 348 -16.59 5.00 15.60
N ARG A 349 -15.67 5.01 16.57
CA ARG A 349 -16.00 4.85 17.99
C ARG A 349 -14.83 5.30 18.87
N GLY A 350 -15.13 5.92 20.00
CA GLY A 350 -14.12 6.30 20.99
C GLY A 350 -13.81 7.78 20.89
N ARG A 351 -12.62 8.14 20.42
CA ARG A 351 -12.14 9.53 20.34
C ARG A 351 -11.89 9.94 18.89
N ALA A 352 -11.86 11.25 18.67
CA ALA A 352 -11.44 11.86 17.42
C ALA A 352 -10.61 13.11 17.67
N ALA A 353 -9.68 13.38 16.75
CA ALA A 353 -8.98 14.64 16.62
C ALA A 353 -9.76 15.54 15.66
N LEU A 354 -10.27 16.67 16.15
CA LEU A 354 -11.03 17.64 15.36
C LEU A 354 -10.23 18.93 15.17
N PRO A 355 -10.35 19.61 14.02
CA PRO A 355 -9.59 20.84 13.77
C PRO A 355 -10.02 22.02 14.66
N ASP A 356 -11.27 22.06 15.10
CA ASP A 356 -11.86 23.11 15.93
C ASP A 356 -13.18 22.64 16.60
N GLU A 357 -13.74 23.48 17.48
CA GLU A 357 -15.00 23.19 18.17
C GLU A 357 -16.21 23.12 17.21
N ASP A 358 -16.19 23.88 16.11
CA ASP A 358 -17.29 23.91 15.13
C ASP A 358 -17.43 22.55 14.43
N ALA A 359 -16.32 21.83 14.19
CA ALA A 359 -16.33 20.49 13.61
C ALA A 359 -17.11 19.47 14.43
N TYR A 360 -17.12 19.56 15.77
CA TYR A 360 -17.90 18.66 16.62
C TYR A 360 -19.40 18.91 16.44
N ASP A 361 -19.78 20.18 16.36
CA ASP A 361 -21.14 20.62 16.15
C ASP A 361 -21.68 20.17 14.78
N GLU A 362 -20.85 20.26 13.74
CA GLU A 362 -21.13 19.75 12.40
C GLU A 362 -21.28 18.24 12.37
N LEU A 363 -20.46 17.51 13.14
CA LEU A 363 -20.49 16.05 13.23
C LEU A 363 -21.80 15.57 13.84
N VAL A 364 -22.20 16.17 14.97
CA VAL A 364 -23.47 15.85 15.62
C VAL A 364 -24.65 16.18 14.71
N ALA A 365 -24.60 17.29 13.97
CA ALA A 365 -25.64 17.66 13.03
C ALA A 365 -25.78 16.62 11.91
N ALA A 366 -24.66 16.18 11.32
CA ALA A 366 -24.66 15.17 10.26
C ALA A 366 -25.22 13.82 10.75
N LEU A 367 -24.83 13.35 11.94
CA LEU A 367 -25.40 12.13 12.51
C LEU A 367 -26.90 12.26 12.80
N ALA A 368 -27.34 13.43 13.27
CA ALA A 368 -28.75 13.71 13.47
C ALA A 368 -29.54 13.72 12.15
N ASP A 369 -28.91 14.09 11.03
CA ASP A 369 -29.49 14.04 9.69
C ASP A 369 -29.73 12.59 9.25
N VAL A 370 -28.75 11.70 9.46
CA VAL A 370 -28.88 10.24 9.17
C VAL A 370 -30.05 9.64 9.94
N LEU A 371 -30.23 10.00 11.22
CA LEU A 371 -31.35 9.50 12.02
C LEU A 371 -32.73 9.89 11.48
N ARG A 372 -32.85 10.97 10.67
CA ARG A 372 -34.16 11.40 10.14
C ARG A 372 -34.75 10.42 9.12
N GLU A 373 -33.96 9.48 8.62
CA GLU A 373 -34.48 8.40 7.78
C GLU A 373 -35.30 7.37 8.57
N LYS A 374 -34.97 7.20 9.87
CA LYS A 374 -35.63 6.23 10.77
C LYS A 374 -36.63 6.85 11.73
N TYR A 375 -36.44 8.11 12.10
CA TYR A 375 -37.20 8.78 13.15
C TYR A 375 -38.06 9.92 12.59
N ASP A 376 -39.32 10.01 13.05
CA ASP A 376 -40.29 11.03 12.63
C ASP A 376 -39.86 12.46 13.02
N SER A 377 -39.09 12.60 14.11
CA SER A 377 -38.46 13.86 14.46
C SER A 377 -37.13 13.67 15.17
N VAL A 378 -36.13 14.47 14.80
CA VAL A 378 -34.81 14.51 15.45
C VAL A 378 -34.50 15.96 15.78
N ARG A 379 -34.24 16.25 17.06
CA ARG A 379 -33.91 17.60 17.55
C ARG A 379 -32.61 17.59 18.32
N ARG A 380 -31.69 18.47 17.95
CA ARG A 380 -30.47 18.75 18.70
C ARG A 380 -30.76 19.77 19.80
N THR A 381 -30.13 19.58 20.94
CA THR A 381 -30.04 20.50 22.08
C THR A 381 -28.55 20.65 22.44
N ASP A 382 -28.21 21.58 23.32
CA ASP A 382 -26.81 21.83 23.73
C ASP A 382 -26.09 20.61 24.34
N ARG A 383 -26.82 19.56 24.77
CA ARG A 383 -26.26 18.38 25.46
C ARG A 383 -26.79 17.04 24.98
N ALA A 384 -27.67 17.05 23.97
CA ALA A 384 -28.26 15.81 23.47
C ALA A 384 -28.87 15.96 22.08
N VAL A 385 -28.93 14.84 21.37
CA VAL A 385 -29.84 14.62 20.25
C VAL A 385 -31.04 13.81 20.75
N VAL A 386 -32.25 14.31 20.52
CA VAL A 386 -33.50 13.66 20.91
C VAL A 386 -34.22 13.22 19.64
N ALA A 387 -34.33 11.91 19.46
CA ALA A 387 -35.04 11.30 18.34
C ALA A 387 -36.38 10.71 18.83
N ARG A 388 -37.44 10.89 18.04
CA ARG A 388 -38.78 10.40 18.33
C ARG A 388 -39.37 9.71 17.13
N ARG A 389 -40.07 8.61 17.37
CA ARG A 389 -40.85 7.92 16.36
C ARG A 389 -42.12 7.32 16.95
N GLU A 390 -43.15 7.17 16.14
CA GLU A 390 -44.31 6.37 16.50
C GLU A 390 -44.06 4.91 16.13
N ALA A 391 -44.19 4.02 17.11
CA ALA A 391 -44.04 2.59 16.91
C ALA A 391 -45.21 1.84 17.53
N PHE A 392 -45.44 0.61 17.05
CA PHE A 392 -46.46 -0.26 17.62
C PHE A 392 -46.21 -0.50 19.11
N ASP A 393 -47.26 -0.34 19.91
CA ASP A 393 -47.25 -0.53 21.36
C ASP A 393 -48.13 -1.74 21.73
N PRO A 394 -47.51 -2.86 22.13
CA PRO A 394 -48.21 -4.04 22.62
C PRO A 394 -49.21 -3.76 23.75
N ALA A 395 -48.91 -2.79 24.63
CA ALA A 395 -49.76 -2.44 25.75
C ALA A 395 -51.01 -1.68 25.31
N GLU A 396 -50.90 -0.77 24.33
CA GLU A 396 -52.07 -0.12 23.72
C GLU A 396 -52.93 -1.13 22.96
N ALA A 397 -52.30 -2.04 22.21
CA ALA A 397 -53.02 -3.13 21.54
C ALA A 397 -53.76 -4.05 22.52
N ALA A 398 -53.12 -4.41 23.64
CA ALA A 398 -53.75 -5.21 24.69
C ALA A 398 -54.93 -4.49 25.36
N LYS A 399 -54.85 -3.17 25.57
CA LYS A 399 -55.97 -2.37 26.10
C LYS A 399 -57.19 -2.39 25.17
N LEU A 400 -56.97 -2.47 23.86
CA LEU A 400 -58.02 -2.61 22.85
C LEU A 400 -58.47 -4.07 22.64
N GLY A 401 -57.92 -5.01 23.40
CA GLY A 401 -58.30 -6.43 23.36
C GLY A 401 -57.67 -7.22 22.22
N VAL A 402 -56.63 -6.70 21.58
CA VAL A 402 -55.91 -7.41 20.51
C VAL A 402 -55.04 -8.52 21.13
N PRO A 403 -55.19 -9.79 20.72
CA PRO A 403 -54.38 -10.88 21.25
C PRO A 403 -52.97 -10.87 20.66
N GLU A 404 -51.98 -11.25 21.47
CA GLU A 404 -50.61 -11.46 21.01
C GLU A 404 -50.55 -12.50 19.88
N GLY A 405 -49.66 -12.29 18.91
CA GLY A 405 -49.46 -13.18 17.77
C GLY A 405 -49.68 -12.51 16.41
N PRO A 406 -50.28 -13.18 15.41
CA PRO A 406 -50.38 -12.67 14.05
C PRO A 406 -51.08 -11.32 13.91
N ALA A 407 -51.95 -10.94 14.85
CA ALA A 407 -52.63 -9.65 14.86
C ALA A 407 -51.66 -8.49 15.15
N PHE A 408 -50.72 -8.67 16.09
CA PHE A 408 -49.66 -7.67 16.36
C PHE A 408 -48.75 -7.49 15.15
N GLY A 409 -48.40 -8.59 14.47
CA GLY A 409 -47.60 -8.52 13.24
C GLY A 409 -48.30 -7.73 12.13
N LYS A 410 -49.63 -7.87 11.99
CA LYS A 410 -50.42 -7.08 11.01
C LYS A 410 -50.45 -5.59 11.37
N LEU A 411 -50.74 -5.26 12.63
CA LEU A 411 -50.77 -3.86 13.10
C LEU A 411 -49.40 -3.18 13.01
N SER A 412 -48.34 -3.90 13.40
CA SER A 412 -46.95 -3.43 13.25
C SER A 412 -46.56 -3.20 11.78
N ALA A 413 -47.07 -4.02 10.85
CA ALA A 413 -46.90 -3.85 9.41
C ALA A 413 -47.84 -2.80 8.77
N GLY A 414 -48.54 -1.99 9.58
CA GLY A 414 -49.44 -0.94 9.09
C GLY A 414 -50.76 -1.46 8.50
N ARG A 415 -51.22 -2.66 8.91
CA ARG A 415 -52.48 -3.25 8.45
C ARG A 415 -53.49 -3.33 9.59
N PRO A 416 -54.74 -2.85 9.38
CA PRO A 416 -55.79 -2.97 10.40
C PRO A 416 -56.16 -4.43 10.67
N VAL A 417 -56.72 -4.67 11.85
CA VAL A 417 -57.22 -5.99 12.26
C VAL A 417 -58.62 -5.90 12.84
N GLU A 418 -59.43 -6.91 12.58
CA GLU A 418 -60.77 -7.05 13.14
C GLU A 418 -60.73 -7.86 14.44
N ILE A 419 -61.15 -7.26 15.54
CA ILE A 419 -61.23 -7.89 16.87
C ILE A 419 -62.62 -7.68 17.45
N ALA A 420 -63.32 -8.78 17.72
CA ALA A 420 -64.67 -8.78 18.32
C ALA A 420 -65.68 -7.84 17.62
N GLY A 421 -65.60 -7.73 16.28
CA GLY A 421 -66.48 -6.91 15.45
C GLY A 421 -66.16 -5.41 15.44
N ARG A 422 -64.96 -5.02 15.86
CA ARG A 422 -64.41 -3.67 15.73
C ARG A 422 -63.09 -3.72 14.95
N THR A 423 -62.93 -2.80 14.03
CA THR A 423 -61.65 -2.53 13.36
C THR A 423 -60.73 -1.79 14.32
N VAL A 424 -59.51 -2.30 14.51
CA VAL A 424 -58.42 -1.60 15.18
C VAL A 424 -57.44 -1.15 14.10
N GLU A 425 -57.26 0.16 13.97
CA GLU A 425 -56.31 0.74 13.03
C GLU A 425 -54.89 0.72 13.63
N PRO A 426 -53.83 0.65 12.80
CA PRO A 426 -52.45 0.72 13.29
C PRO A 426 -52.17 1.95 14.17
N ASP A 427 -52.78 3.09 13.85
CA ASP A 427 -52.60 4.35 14.59
C ASP A 427 -53.24 4.30 15.99
N ASP A 428 -54.25 3.45 16.21
CA ASP A 428 -54.92 3.30 17.52
C ASP A 428 -54.03 2.61 18.56
N VAL A 429 -52.96 1.95 18.11
CA VAL A 429 -52.07 1.10 18.92
C VAL A 429 -50.60 1.50 18.79
N ARG A 430 -50.34 2.72 18.36
CA ARG A 430 -49.00 3.30 18.30
C ARG A 430 -48.74 4.19 19.52
N SER A 431 -47.50 4.19 20.00
CA SER A 431 -47.04 5.13 21.02
C SER A 431 -45.72 5.80 20.60
N GLU A 432 -45.51 7.02 21.10
CA GLU A 432 -44.28 7.78 20.87
C GLU A 432 -43.12 7.09 21.62
N GLN A 433 -42.17 6.54 20.87
CA GLN A 433 -40.88 6.14 21.39
C GLN A 433 -39.92 7.33 21.34
N ARG A 434 -39.29 7.64 22.47
CA ARG A 434 -38.30 8.71 22.58
C ARG A 434 -36.95 8.11 22.97
N THR A 435 -35.94 8.37 22.15
CA THR A 435 -34.53 8.05 22.44
C THR A 435 -33.74 9.35 22.63
N VAL A 436 -32.80 9.36 23.58
CA VAL A 436 -31.96 10.52 23.90
C VAL A 436 -30.51 10.07 23.85
N PHE A 437 -29.73 10.66 22.96
CA PHE A 437 -28.30 10.44 22.81
C PHE A 437 -27.56 11.63 23.42
N LYS A 438 -26.65 11.39 24.36
CA LYS A 438 -25.82 12.45 24.93
C LYS A 438 -24.72 12.84 23.95
N ILE A 439 -24.39 14.13 23.91
CA ILE A 439 -23.30 14.70 23.11
C ILE A 439 -22.41 15.57 23.98
#